data_AF-A0A381NDD3-F1
#
_entry.id   AF-A0A381NDD3-F1
#
_cell.length_a   1.000
_cell.length_b   1.000
_cell.length_c   1.000
_cell.angle_alpha   90.00
_cell.angle_beta   90.00
_cell.angle_gamma   90.00
#
_symmetry.space_group_name_H-M   'P 1'
#
loop_
_entity.id
_entity.type
_entity.pdbx_description
1 polymer ?
#
loop_
_entity_poly.entity_id
_entity_poly.type
_entity_poly.pdbx_seq_one_letter_code
_entity_poly.pdbx_strand_id
1 'polypeptide(L)'
;MSLIRIFHLSINLVSIGDLKMARVRVMYWKEIPVQVQAEDANNRVTRQLDERFQQAVDVIAMSDGSQGTDEYLEGWQFGPYLEHDASAADSAESVAGKLEQIPENFVKRILELQKNGSRDVQPGSIDNWSSS
;
A
#
# COMPACT_ATOMS: atom_id res chain seq x y z
N MET A 1 55.15 -29.17 17.11
CA MET A 1 55.29 -28.07 16.13
C MET A 1 54.47 -28.44 14.90
N SER A 2 53.20 -28.09 14.85
CA SER A 2 52.42 -28.09 13.59
C SER A 2 51.09 -27.36 13.77
N LEU A 3 50.75 -26.62 12.72
CA LEU A 3 49.84 -25.48 12.62
C LEU A 3 48.40 -25.71 13.09
N ILE A 4 47.90 -24.78 13.90
CA ILE A 4 46.46 -24.56 14.11
C ILE A 4 45.93 -23.89 12.83
N ARG A 5 45.12 -24.61 12.05
CA ARG A 5 44.34 -24.02 10.95
C ARG A 5 43.17 -23.24 11.54
N ILE A 6 43.33 -21.94 11.63
CA ILE A 6 42.26 -21.00 11.96
C ILE A 6 41.31 -20.97 10.76
N PHE A 7 40.12 -21.54 10.92
CA PHE A 7 38.99 -21.31 10.01
C PHE A 7 38.65 -19.82 10.08
N HIS A 8 38.97 -19.07 9.03
CA HIS A 8 38.42 -17.73 8.83
C HIS A 8 36.93 -17.91 8.50
N LEU A 9 36.09 -17.80 9.52
CA LEU A 9 34.67 -17.55 9.33
C LEU A 9 34.57 -16.12 8.81
N SER A 10 34.40 -15.96 7.50
CA SER A 10 34.02 -14.67 6.90
C SER A 10 32.62 -14.33 7.40
N ILE A 11 32.56 -13.66 8.55
CA ILE A 11 31.36 -12.97 8.99
C ILE A 11 31.15 -11.85 7.95
N ASN A 12 30.17 -12.03 7.06
CA ASN A 12 29.69 -10.95 6.21
C ASN A 12 29.13 -9.87 7.14
N LEU A 13 29.98 -8.91 7.48
CA LEU A 13 29.60 -7.69 8.14
C LEU A 13 28.74 -6.92 7.14
N VAL A 14 27.41 -7.05 7.26
CA VAL A 14 26.46 -6.19 6.55
C VAL A 14 26.86 -4.76 6.88
N SER A 15 27.26 -4.02 5.85
CA SER A 15 27.66 -2.63 5.95
C SER A 15 26.50 -1.82 6.53
N ILE A 16 26.69 -1.20 7.70
CA ILE A 16 25.70 -0.30 8.37
C ILE A 16 25.59 1.04 7.61
N GLY A 17 25.71 1.00 6.28
CA GLY A 17 25.67 2.13 5.35
C GLY A 17 24.76 1.92 4.14
N ASP A 18 24.08 0.77 4.05
CA ASP A 18 23.06 0.47 3.02
C ASP A 18 21.70 0.28 3.72
N LEU A 19 21.33 1.24 4.55
CA LEU A 19 19.96 1.33 5.07
C LEU A 19 19.07 1.63 3.87
N LYS A 20 18.56 0.58 3.23
CA LYS A 20 17.46 0.65 2.27
C LYS A 20 16.23 1.09 3.05
N MET A 21 16.15 2.38 3.33
CA MET A 21 15.04 3.02 4.00
C MET A 21 14.18 3.63 2.91
N ALA A 22 13.12 2.92 2.55
CA ALA A 22 12.11 3.43 1.65
C ALA A 22 11.03 4.12 2.46
N ARG A 23 10.56 5.27 1.96
CA ARG A 23 9.29 5.84 2.39
C ARG A 23 8.20 5.33 1.45
N VAL A 24 7.16 4.72 2.01
CA VAL A 24 6.02 4.17 1.29
C VAL A 24 4.79 4.99 1.61
N ARG A 25 3.96 5.26 0.62
CA ARG A 25 2.61 5.82 0.79
C ARG A 25 1.66 5.14 -0.18
N VAL A 26 0.38 5.18 0.14
CA VAL A 26 -0.66 4.58 -0.69
C VAL A 26 -1.52 5.69 -1.26
N MET A 27 -1.89 5.58 -2.53
CA MET A 27 -2.90 6.44 -3.14
C MET A 27 -4.26 5.78 -2.94
N TYR A 28 -5.21 6.58 -2.49
CA TYR A 28 -6.59 6.18 -2.33
C TYR A 28 -7.48 7.04 -3.20
N TRP A 29 -8.60 6.46 -3.62
CA TRP A 29 -9.78 7.23 -3.96
C TRP A 29 -10.77 7.07 -2.80
N LYS A 30 -10.97 8.15 -2.05
CA LYS A 30 -11.66 8.13 -0.75
C LYS A 30 -11.02 7.08 0.16
N GLU A 31 -11.77 6.05 0.55
CA GLU A 31 -11.23 4.94 1.36
C GLU A 31 -10.56 3.81 0.55
N ILE A 32 -10.74 3.76 -0.77
CA ILE A 32 -10.32 2.61 -1.60
C ILE A 32 -8.85 2.75 -2.02
N PRO A 33 -7.93 1.85 -1.64
CA PRO A 33 -6.56 1.91 -2.09
C PRO A 33 -6.47 1.51 -3.57
N VAL A 34 -5.67 2.23 -4.36
CA VAL A 34 -5.54 1.99 -5.81
C VAL A 34 -4.11 1.66 -6.22
N GLN A 35 -3.12 2.32 -5.59
CA GLN A 35 -1.72 2.07 -5.90
C GLN A 35 -0.84 2.38 -4.69
N VAL A 36 0.27 1.66 -4.60
CA VAL A 36 1.32 1.87 -3.62
C VAL A 36 2.48 2.58 -4.29
N GLN A 37 3.05 3.55 -3.60
CA GLN A 37 4.23 4.26 -4.04
C GLN A 37 5.29 4.20 -2.97
N ALA A 38 6.46 3.72 -3.35
CA ALA A 38 7.62 3.71 -2.48
C ALA A 38 8.74 4.49 -3.15
N GLU A 39 9.56 5.14 -2.35
CA GLU A 39 10.75 5.79 -2.84
C GLU A 39 11.87 5.68 -1.81
N ASP A 40 13.06 5.39 -2.31
CA ASP A 40 14.29 5.35 -1.53
C ASP A 40 15.28 6.39 -2.10
N ALA A 41 16.53 6.37 -1.63
CA ALA A 41 17.56 7.31 -2.08
C ALA A 41 17.89 7.23 -3.58
N ASN A 42 17.59 6.10 -4.24
CA ASN A 42 17.99 5.83 -5.62
C ASN A 42 16.83 6.02 -6.59
N ASN A 43 15.63 5.53 -6.22
CA ASN A 43 14.50 5.52 -7.13
C ASN A 43 13.14 5.58 -6.43
N ARG A 44 12.13 5.93 -7.23
CA ARG A 44 10.72 5.87 -6.88
C ARG A 44 10.05 4.76 -7.70
N VAL A 45 9.32 3.91 -7.01
CA VAL A 45 8.54 2.81 -7.57
C VAL A 45 7.07 3.08 -7.29
N THR A 46 6.24 2.87 -8.30
CA THR A 46 4.78 2.86 -8.15
C THR A 46 4.29 1.50 -8.57
N ARG A 47 3.49 0.87 -7.73
CA ARG A 47 2.88 -0.42 -7.94
C ARG A 47 1.36 -0.26 -7.90
N GLN A 48 0.70 -0.57 -9.01
CA GLN A 48 -0.77 -0.64 -9.05
C GLN A 48 -1.23 -1.86 -8.25
N LEU A 49 -2.36 -1.72 -7.55
CA LEU A 49 -3.06 -2.89 -7.01
C LEU A 49 -3.84 -3.59 -8.12
N ASP A 50 -4.39 -4.76 -7.79
CA ASP A 50 -5.31 -5.51 -8.65
C ASP A 50 -6.44 -4.63 -9.25
N GLU A 51 -6.86 -4.95 -10.48
CA GLU A 51 -7.86 -4.16 -11.22
C GLU A 51 -9.19 -4.01 -10.48
N ARG A 52 -9.52 -4.97 -9.59
CA ARG A 52 -10.76 -4.93 -8.80
C ARG A 52 -10.86 -3.67 -7.93
N PHE A 53 -9.74 -3.08 -7.53
CA PHE A 53 -9.74 -1.85 -6.76
C PHE A 53 -10.14 -0.64 -7.61
N GLN A 54 -9.68 -0.58 -8.86
CA GLN A 54 -10.11 0.46 -9.80
C GLN A 54 -11.59 0.29 -10.17
N GLN A 55 -12.04 -0.94 -10.41
CA GLN A 55 -13.46 -1.23 -10.65
C GLN A 55 -14.33 -0.85 -9.45
N ALA A 56 -13.83 -1.04 -8.21
CA ALA A 56 -14.53 -0.62 -7.00
C ALA A 56 -14.70 0.90 -6.95
N VAL A 57 -13.69 1.68 -7.33
CA VAL A 57 -13.79 3.14 -7.45
C VAL A 57 -14.94 3.52 -8.39
N ASP A 58 -15.01 2.91 -9.57
CA ASP A 58 -16.08 3.19 -10.53
C ASP A 58 -17.47 2.86 -9.97
N VAL A 59 -17.64 1.70 -9.33
CA VAL A 59 -18.91 1.27 -8.74
C VAL A 59 -19.34 2.22 -7.62
N ILE A 60 -18.42 2.61 -6.74
CA ILE A 60 -18.74 3.49 -5.62
C ILE A 60 -19.01 4.92 -6.10
N ALA A 61 -18.25 5.44 -7.07
CA ALA A 61 -18.49 6.76 -7.68
C ALA A 61 -19.85 6.83 -8.38
N MET A 62 -20.26 5.77 -9.07
CA MET A 62 -21.61 5.67 -9.63
C MET A 62 -22.67 5.64 -8.52
N SER A 63 -22.41 4.91 -7.44
CA SER A 63 -23.38 4.73 -6.36
C SER A 63 -23.57 5.97 -5.48
N ASP A 64 -22.52 6.77 -5.25
CA ASP A 64 -22.60 8.00 -4.45
C ASP A 64 -22.85 9.26 -5.29
N GLY A 65 -22.94 9.11 -6.61
CA GLY A 65 -23.21 10.20 -7.54
C GLY A 65 -22.00 11.07 -7.87
N SER A 66 -20.79 10.71 -7.42
CA SER A 66 -19.57 11.46 -7.76
C SER A 66 -19.14 11.24 -9.21
N GLN A 67 -19.68 10.26 -9.93
CA GLN A 67 -19.22 9.95 -11.28
C GLN A 67 -19.38 11.16 -12.22
N GLY A 68 -18.28 11.58 -12.83
CA GLY A 68 -18.27 12.67 -13.82
C GLY A 68 -18.44 14.06 -13.21
N THR A 69 -18.34 14.17 -11.88
CA THR A 69 -18.38 15.43 -11.15
C THR A 69 -17.00 15.77 -10.56
N ASP A 70 -16.84 16.97 -10.02
CA ASP A 70 -15.58 17.40 -9.40
C ASP A 70 -15.26 16.53 -8.16
N GLU A 71 -16.27 16.02 -7.46
CA GLU A 71 -16.11 15.13 -6.30
C GLU A 71 -15.34 13.85 -6.64
N TYR A 72 -15.40 13.37 -7.89
CA TYR A 72 -14.57 12.24 -8.32
C TYR A 72 -13.08 12.59 -8.33
N LEU A 73 -12.74 13.79 -8.81
CA LEU A 73 -11.36 14.27 -8.88
C LEU A 73 -10.84 14.64 -7.49
N GLU A 74 -11.70 15.21 -6.64
CA GLU A 74 -11.37 15.57 -5.26
C GLU A 74 -11.23 14.35 -4.34
N GLY A 75 -11.76 13.19 -4.73
CA GLY A 75 -11.64 11.95 -3.96
C GLY A 75 -10.23 11.38 -3.91
N TRP A 76 -9.30 11.81 -4.77
CA TRP A 76 -7.95 11.27 -4.82
C TRP A 76 -7.05 11.87 -3.75
N GLN A 77 -6.54 11.02 -2.85
CA GLN A 77 -5.63 11.45 -1.78
C GLN A 77 -4.53 10.42 -1.51
N PHE A 78 -3.31 10.92 -1.27
CA PHE A 78 -2.25 10.09 -0.71
C PHE A 78 -2.41 9.94 0.81
N GLY A 79 -2.28 8.72 1.29
CA GLY A 79 -2.08 8.44 2.70
C GLY A 79 -0.73 8.96 3.22
N PRO A 80 -0.49 8.87 4.55
CA PRO A 80 0.78 9.27 5.14
C PRO A 80 1.94 8.42 4.61
N TYR A 81 3.15 8.99 4.66
CA TYR A 81 4.36 8.21 4.44
C TYR A 81 4.64 7.31 5.65
N LEU A 82 5.02 6.08 5.38
CA LEU A 82 5.47 5.07 6.33
C LEU A 82 6.89 4.65 5.96
N GLU A 83 7.79 4.60 6.93
CA GLU A 83 9.15 4.13 6.72
C GLU A 83 9.22 2.61 6.71
N HIS A 84 10.00 2.05 5.80
CA HIS A 84 10.20 0.61 5.64
C HIS A 84 11.68 0.29 5.50
N ASP A 85 12.17 -0.67 6.30
CA ASP A 85 13.52 -1.25 6.25
C ASP A 85 13.73 -2.20 5.06
N ALA A 86 13.35 -1.76 3.86
CA ALA A 86 13.58 -2.46 2.60
C ALA A 86 13.69 -1.50 1.41
N SER A 87 14.07 -2.02 0.24
CA SER A 87 14.14 -1.21 -0.99
C SER A 87 12.78 -0.62 -1.37
N ALA A 88 12.75 0.40 -2.21
CA ALA A 88 11.48 0.92 -2.72
C ALA A 88 10.64 -0.18 -3.40
N ALA A 89 11.27 -1.06 -4.19
CA ALA A 89 10.57 -2.15 -4.87
C ALA A 89 9.97 -3.17 -3.88
N ASP A 90 10.77 -3.66 -2.94
CA ASP A 90 10.33 -4.66 -1.95
C ASP A 90 9.26 -4.08 -1.02
N SER A 91 9.39 -2.80 -0.65
CA SER A 91 8.43 -2.12 0.21
C SER A 91 7.09 -1.90 -0.49
N ALA A 92 7.12 -1.50 -1.77
CA ALA A 92 5.91 -1.36 -2.57
C ALA A 92 5.19 -2.70 -2.77
N GLU A 93 5.92 -3.77 -3.08
CA GLU A 93 5.39 -5.15 -3.17
C GLU A 93 4.77 -5.59 -1.85
N SER A 94 5.49 -5.43 -0.74
CA SER A 94 5.03 -5.87 0.58
C SER A 94 3.73 -5.19 1.01
N VAL A 95 3.62 -3.88 0.82
CA VAL A 95 2.40 -3.12 1.17
C VAL A 95 1.27 -3.44 0.20
N ALA A 96 1.54 -3.55 -1.10
CA ALA A 96 0.51 -3.92 -2.07
C ALA A 96 -0.06 -5.31 -1.79
N GLY A 97 0.80 -6.31 -1.54
CA GLY A 97 0.37 -7.67 -1.23
C GLY A 97 -0.49 -7.76 0.02
N LYS A 98 -0.27 -6.90 1.02
CA LYS A 98 -1.14 -6.76 2.20
C LYS A 98 -2.50 -6.16 1.84
N LEU A 99 -2.53 -5.04 1.11
CA LEU A 99 -3.77 -4.40 0.68
C LEU A 99 -4.59 -5.31 -0.24
N GLU A 100 -3.93 -6.12 -1.07
CA GLU A 100 -4.57 -7.13 -1.91
C GLU A 100 -5.16 -8.31 -1.11
N GLN A 101 -4.95 -8.40 0.21
CA GLN A 101 -5.72 -9.32 1.06
C GLN A 101 -7.09 -8.75 1.45
N ILE A 102 -7.41 -7.49 1.13
CA ILE A 102 -8.76 -6.95 1.32
C ILE A 102 -9.76 -7.87 0.59
N PRO A 103 -10.79 -8.38 1.28
CA PRO A 103 -11.67 -9.43 0.76
C PRO A 103 -12.47 -8.94 -0.43
N GLU A 104 -12.73 -9.79 -1.43
CA GLU A 104 -13.43 -9.43 -2.67
C GLU A 104 -14.81 -8.80 -2.44
N ASN A 105 -15.46 -9.10 -1.31
CA ASN A 105 -16.75 -8.53 -0.96
C ASN A 105 -16.69 -7.10 -0.37
N PHE A 106 -15.51 -6.47 -0.30
CA PHE A 106 -15.34 -5.14 0.30
C PHE A 106 -16.21 -4.06 -0.36
N VAL A 107 -16.40 -4.11 -1.68
CA VAL A 107 -17.27 -3.16 -2.41
C VAL A 107 -18.70 -3.21 -1.86
N LYS A 108 -19.23 -4.43 -1.66
CA LYS A 108 -20.55 -4.63 -1.08
C LYS A 108 -20.62 -4.05 0.34
N ARG A 109 -19.58 -4.28 1.16
CA ARG A 109 -19.51 -3.73 2.52
C ARG A 109 -19.53 -2.20 2.52
N ILE A 110 -18.77 -1.55 1.63
CA ILE A 110 -18.77 -0.08 1.48
C ILE A 110 -20.17 0.42 1.09
N LEU A 111 -20.84 -0.23 0.14
CA LEU A 111 -22.21 0.13 -0.26
C LEU A 111 -23.22 -0.01 0.89
N GLU A 112 -23.05 -1.02 1.74
CA GLU A 112 -23.89 -1.19 2.95
C GLU A 112 -23.63 -0.08 3.98
N LEU A 113 -22.36 0.30 4.20
CA LEU A 113 -21.98 1.43 5.05
C LEU A 113 -22.51 2.77 4.51
N GLN A 114 -22.53 2.95 3.19
CA GLN A 114 -23.12 4.13 2.58
C GLN A 114 -24.63 4.21 2.85
N LYS A 115 -25.34 3.09 2.68
CA LYS A 115 -26.79 3.01 2.91
C LYS A 115 -27.18 3.28 4.36
N ASN A 116 -26.35 2.86 5.32
CA ASN A 116 -26.61 3.07 6.74
C ASN A 116 -25.99 4.37 7.30
N GLY A 117 -25.35 5.17 6.44
CA GLY A 117 -24.73 6.46 6.82
C GLY A 117 -23.47 6.34 7.67
N SER A 118 -22.87 5.15 7.81
CA SER A 118 -21.66 4.90 8.61
C SER A 118 -20.39 4.74 7.76
N ARG A 119 -20.42 5.19 6.50
CA ARG A 119 -19.26 5.16 5.59
C ARG A 119 -18.21 6.17 6.05
N ASP A 120 -16.97 5.71 6.22
CA ASP A 120 -15.81 6.55 6.47
C ASP A 120 -14.96 6.64 5.19
N VAL A 121 -14.99 7.81 4.55
CA VAL A 121 -14.30 8.09 3.28
C VAL A 121 -12.83 8.48 3.45
N GLN A 122 -12.30 8.43 4.68
CA GLN A 122 -10.90 8.76 4.92
C GLN A 122 -9.95 7.70 4.31
N PRO A 123 -8.82 8.12 3.73
CA PRO A 123 -7.79 7.21 3.25
C PRO A 123 -7.33 6.21 4.31
N GLY A 124 -7.35 4.94 3.97
CA GLY A 124 -6.93 3.85 4.85
C GLY A 124 -7.99 3.36 5.85
N SER A 125 -9.23 3.89 5.81
CA SER A 125 -10.30 3.47 6.73
C SER A 125 -10.66 1.97 6.61
N ILE A 126 -10.38 1.36 5.44
CA ILE A 126 -10.65 -0.07 5.17
C ILE A 126 -9.38 -0.95 5.15
N ASP A 127 -8.18 -0.39 5.37
CA ASP A 127 -6.93 -1.13 5.22
C ASP A 127 -6.85 -2.33 6.19
N ASN A 128 -7.48 -2.18 7.37
CA ASN A 128 -7.55 -3.24 8.37
C ASN A 128 -8.42 -4.44 7.95
N TRP A 129 -9.25 -4.33 6.90
CA TRP A 129 -10.04 -5.46 6.38
C TRP A 129 -9.17 -6.52 5.71
N SER A 130 -7.92 -6.19 5.37
CA SER A 130 -6.90 -7.15 4.90
C SER A 130 -6.51 -8.21 5.93
N SER A 131 -6.78 -7.97 7.22
CA SER A 131 -6.40 -8.88 8.33
C SER A 131 -7.53 -9.82 8.75
N SER A 132 -8.63 -9.90 7.98
CA SER A 132 -9.87 -10.60 8.34
C SER A 132 -9.98 -12.02 7.80
#